data_AF-A0A846JTW9-F1
#
_entry.id   AF-A0A846JTW9-F1
#
_cell.length_a   1.000
_cell.length_b   1.000
_cell.length_c   1.000
_cell.angle_alpha   90.00
_cell.angle_beta   90.00
_cell.angle_gamma   90.00
#
_symmetry.space_group_name_H-M   'P 1'
#
loop_
_entity.id
_entity.type
_entity.pdbx_description
1 polymer ?
#
loop_
_entity_poly.entity_id
_entity_poly.type
_entity_poly.pdbx_seq_one_letter_code
_entity_poly.pdbx_strand_id
1 'polypeptide(L)'
;MVKLKNFLLDNVKGTGIYALVTYDKNIQPTWFNKYWSDVDNQPWFLESPCELCRICKVDKSIDKFCKEYIDEYIKLEEGKNIDDYIEEFVKPMIIDGWFYEIVNFQTEPYLPKEVENIKLISERECLEWMLDKVKNNE
;
A
#
# COMPACT_ATOMS: atom_id res chain seq x y z
N MET A 1 1.20 19.32 -14.37
CA MET A 1 0.51 19.45 -13.07
C MET A 1 -0.77 18.65 -13.14
N VAL A 2 -0.91 17.66 -12.28
CA VAL A 2 -2.07 16.78 -12.13
C VAL A 2 -2.91 17.29 -10.97
N LYS A 3 -4.21 17.53 -11.19
CA LYS A 3 -5.15 17.88 -10.12
C LYS A 3 -5.48 16.62 -9.33
N LEU A 4 -4.99 16.53 -8.09
CA LEU A 4 -5.03 15.32 -7.28
C LEU A 4 -6.46 14.76 -7.14
N LYS A 5 -7.40 15.58 -6.67
CA LYS A 5 -8.79 15.16 -6.47
C LYS A 5 -9.44 14.62 -7.76
N ASN A 6 -9.23 15.28 -8.90
CA ASN A 6 -9.83 14.84 -10.18
C ASN A 6 -9.24 13.49 -10.61
N PHE A 7 -7.92 13.36 -10.51
CA PHE A 7 -7.24 12.10 -10.83
C PHE A 7 -7.77 10.95 -9.96
N LEU A 8 -7.93 11.17 -8.65
CA LEU A 8 -8.43 10.15 -7.72
C LEU A 8 -9.89 9.75 -8.02
N LEU A 9 -10.77 10.71 -8.37
CA LEU A 9 -12.14 10.42 -8.79
C LEU A 9 -12.19 9.53 -10.03
N ASP A 10 -11.32 9.81 -10.99
CA ASP A 10 -11.28 9.09 -12.27
C ASP A 10 -10.72 7.67 -12.12
N ASN A 11 -9.78 7.46 -11.19
CA ASN A 11 -8.99 6.22 -11.13
C ASN A 11 -9.29 5.32 -9.93
N VAL A 12 -9.71 5.85 -8.78
CA VAL A 12 -9.94 5.04 -7.57
C VAL A 12 -11.37 4.50 -7.56
N LYS A 13 -11.50 3.22 -7.91
CA LYS A 13 -12.81 2.52 -7.99
C LYS A 13 -13.10 1.63 -6.79
N GLY A 14 -12.07 1.11 -6.12
CA GLY A 14 -12.19 0.26 -4.93
C GLY A 14 -11.99 1.02 -3.62
N THR A 15 -11.60 0.26 -2.59
CA THR A 15 -11.27 0.78 -1.25
C THR A 15 -10.05 1.68 -1.30
N GLY A 16 -9.00 1.33 -2.04
CA GLY A 16 -7.89 2.25 -2.26
C GLY A 16 -6.93 1.82 -3.36
N ILE A 17 -5.86 2.59 -3.54
CA ILE A 17 -4.82 2.32 -4.53
C ILE A 17 -3.45 2.82 -4.07
N TYR A 18 -2.39 2.08 -4.42
CA TYR A 18 -1.03 2.55 -4.27
C TYR A 18 -0.63 3.42 -5.46
N ALA A 19 0.13 4.48 -5.19
CA ALA A 19 0.67 5.34 -6.22
C ALA A 19 2.06 5.86 -5.85
N LEU A 20 2.90 6.09 -6.86
CA LEU A 20 4.07 6.94 -6.75
C LEU A 20 3.66 8.37 -7.11
N VAL A 21 3.73 9.26 -6.14
CA VAL A 21 3.38 10.68 -6.30
C VAL A 21 4.67 11.48 -6.43
N THR A 22 4.75 12.31 -7.47
CA THR A 22 5.86 13.26 -7.66
C THR A 22 5.40 14.66 -7.28
N TYR A 23 6.03 15.27 -6.28
CA TYR A 23 5.83 16.68 -5.94
C TYR A 23 7.09 17.24 -5.28
N ASP A 24 7.38 18.53 -5.51
CA ASP A 24 8.58 19.19 -5.02
C ASP A 24 9.87 18.42 -5.38
N LYS A 25 9.93 17.91 -6.62
CA LYS A 25 11.02 17.06 -7.15
C LYS A 25 11.28 15.74 -6.39
N ASN A 26 10.44 15.39 -5.42
CA ASN A 26 10.52 14.15 -4.69
C ASN A 26 9.48 13.15 -5.21
N ILE A 27 9.83 11.87 -5.20
CA ILE A 27 8.92 10.77 -5.52
C ILE A 27 8.72 9.98 -4.24
N GLN A 28 7.47 9.77 -3.85
CA GLN A 28 7.15 8.95 -2.70
C GLN A 28 5.94 8.04 -2.95
N PRO A 29 5.92 6.86 -2.32
CA PRO A 29 4.78 5.97 -2.32
C PRO A 29 3.70 6.53 -1.42
N THR A 30 2.46 6.46 -1.88
CA THR A 30 1.28 6.92 -1.14
C THR A 30 0.13 5.96 -1.42
N TRP A 31 -0.53 5.53 -0.36
CA TRP A 31 -1.79 4.82 -0.43
C TRP A 31 -2.94 5.83 -0.37
N PHE A 32 -3.84 5.79 -1.35
CA PHE A 32 -5.06 6.58 -1.35
C PHE A 32 -6.24 5.70 -1.02
N ASN A 33 -6.95 6.01 0.06
CA ASN A 33 -8.16 5.32 0.48
C ASN A 33 -9.39 6.19 0.17
N LYS A 34 -10.44 5.57 -0.36
CA LYS A 34 -11.67 6.25 -0.79
C LYS A 34 -12.79 6.05 0.22
N TYR A 35 -13.36 7.15 0.66
CA TYR A 35 -14.52 7.22 1.53
C TYR A 35 -15.64 8.05 0.91
N TRP A 36 -16.82 7.93 1.48
CA TRP A 36 -17.93 8.84 1.21
C TRP A 36 -18.01 9.88 2.33
N SER A 37 -18.01 11.17 2.01
CA SER A 37 -18.28 12.22 2.99
C SER A 37 -19.79 12.48 3.02
N ASP A 38 -20.44 12.13 4.14
CA ASP A 38 -21.86 12.46 4.36
C ASP A 38 -22.08 13.97 4.52
N VAL A 39 -21.04 14.70 4.96
CA VAL A 39 -21.08 16.17 5.14
C VAL A 39 -21.12 16.88 3.80
N ASP A 40 -20.29 16.43 2.86
CA ASP A 40 -20.12 17.10 1.56
C ASP A 40 -20.88 16.40 0.43
N ASN A 41 -21.53 15.26 0.70
CA ASN A 41 -22.23 14.40 -0.23
C ASN A 41 -21.40 14.09 -1.50
N GLN A 42 -20.12 13.79 -1.31
CA GLN A 42 -19.17 13.49 -2.39
C GLN A 42 -18.08 12.51 -1.94
N PRO A 43 -17.39 11.84 -2.88
CA PRO A 43 -16.22 11.04 -2.54
C PRO A 43 -15.14 11.90 -1.89
N TRP A 44 -14.58 11.38 -0.81
CA TRP A 44 -13.45 11.94 -0.10
C TRP A 44 -12.30 10.93 -0.11
N PHE A 45 -11.07 11.41 -0.15
CA PHE A 45 -9.88 10.58 -0.22
C PHE A 45 -8.99 10.92 0.96
N LEU A 46 -8.53 9.88 1.65
CA LEU A 46 -7.45 9.97 2.60
C LEU A 46 -6.17 9.49 1.91
N GLU A 47 -5.09 10.19 2.18
CA GLU A 47 -3.75 9.85 1.71
C GLU A 47 -2.92 9.41 2.90
N SER A 48 -2.17 8.33 2.68
CA SER A 48 -1.34 7.70 3.69
C SER A 48 0.06 7.52 3.12
N PRO A 49 1.11 8.06 3.77
CA PRO A 49 2.46 7.73 3.38
C PRO A 49 2.69 6.24 3.61
N CYS A 50 3.39 5.60 2.68
CA CYS A 50 3.76 4.20 2.80
C CYS A 50 5.12 4.08 3.48
N GLU A 51 5.21 3.32 4.55
CA GLU A 51 6.47 2.97 5.20
C GLU A 51 6.72 1.47 5.12
N LEU A 52 7.97 1.10 4.79
CA LEU A 52 8.38 -0.28 4.73
C LEU A 52 8.90 -0.73 6.09
N CYS A 53 8.24 -1.71 6.70
CA CYS A 53 8.68 -2.32 7.93
C CYS A 53 9.22 -3.73 7.66
N ARG A 54 10.45 -4.00 8.10
CA ARG A 54 11.00 -5.36 8.16
C ARG A 54 10.56 -6.00 9.47
N ILE A 55 9.61 -6.92 9.40
CA ILE A 55 8.92 -7.46 10.58
C ILE A 55 9.77 -8.54 11.26
N CYS A 56 10.09 -9.61 10.54
CA CYS A 56 10.82 -10.73 11.10
C CYS A 56 11.56 -11.54 10.03
N LYS A 57 12.53 -12.35 10.49
CA LYS A 57 13.17 -13.34 9.64
C LYS A 57 12.29 -14.59 9.58
N VAL A 58 12.07 -15.10 8.38
CA VAL A 58 11.35 -16.36 8.14
C VAL A 58 12.33 -17.51 8.29
N ASP A 59 12.28 -18.19 9.43
CA ASP A 59 13.17 -19.30 9.81
C ASP A 59 12.55 -20.69 9.63
N LYS A 60 11.27 -20.73 9.24
CA LYS A 60 10.47 -21.93 8.94
C LYS A 60 10.12 -21.97 7.45
N SER A 61 9.43 -23.02 7.00
CA SER A 61 8.93 -23.05 5.62
C SER A 61 7.95 -21.89 5.38
N ILE A 62 8.05 -21.25 4.22
CA ILE A 62 7.22 -20.11 3.84
C ILE A 62 5.73 -20.43 4.00
N ASP A 63 5.28 -21.59 3.52
CA ASP A 63 3.87 -22.00 3.63
C ASP A 63 3.39 -22.10 5.08
N LYS A 64 4.24 -22.63 5.98
CA LYS A 64 3.90 -22.73 7.40
C LYS A 64 3.83 -21.34 8.04
N PHE A 65 4.81 -20.48 7.74
CA PHE A 65 4.81 -19.10 8.21
C PHE A 65 3.57 -18.33 7.78
N CYS A 66 3.21 -18.38 6.49
CA CYS A 66 2.06 -17.64 5.98
C CYS A 66 0.74 -18.10 6.60
N LYS A 67 0.55 -19.41 6.81
CA LYS A 67 -0.65 -19.94 7.46
C LYS A 67 -0.78 -19.49 8.91
N GLU A 68 0.32 -19.59 9.68
CA GLU A 68 0.35 -19.11 11.06
C GLU A 68 0.10 -17.60 11.15
N TYR A 69 0.68 -16.81 10.24
CA TYR A 69 0.45 -15.36 10.20
C TYR A 69 -1.02 -15.00 9.92
N ILE A 70 -1.66 -15.66 8.95
CA ILE A 70 -3.09 -15.44 8.68
C ILE A 70 -3.93 -15.82 9.88
N ASP A 71 -3.70 -17.01 10.46
CA ASP A 71 -4.48 -17.51 11.60
C ASP A 71 -4.39 -16.59 12.84
N GLU A 72 -3.22 -15.95 13.06
CA GLU A 72 -3.00 -15.08 14.21
C GLU A 72 -3.46 -13.63 14.00
N TYR A 73 -3.23 -13.06 12.81
CA TYR A 73 -3.30 -11.61 12.60
C TYR A 73 -4.37 -11.16 11.62
N ILE A 74 -4.86 -12.04 10.74
CA ILE A 74 -5.76 -11.66 9.65
C ILE A 74 -7.12 -12.34 9.80
N LYS A 75 -8.16 -11.51 9.93
CA LYS A 75 -9.56 -11.97 9.81
C LYS A 75 -10.05 -11.73 8.41
N LEU A 76 -10.07 -12.77 7.60
CA LEU A 76 -10.64 -12.70 6.26
C LEU A 76 -12.16 -12.57 6.31
N GLU A 77 -12.71 -11.86 5.33
CA GLU A 77 -14.16 -11.80 5.12
C GLU A 77 -14.72 -13.18 4.76
N GLU A 78 -15.99 -13.41 5.10
CA GLU A 78 -16.67 -14.67 4.82
C GLU A 78 -16.66 -14.97 3.31
N GLY A 79 -16.26 -16.20 2.95
CA GLY A 79 -16.19 -16.65 1.56
C GLY A 79 -14.86 -16.38 0.84
N LYS A 80 -13.88 -15.75 1.49
CA LYS A 80 -12.51 -15.63 0.94
C LYS A 80 -11.71 -16.92 1.15
N ASN A 81 -10.95 -17.31 0.13
CA ASN A 81 -10.04 -18.45 0.19
C ASN A 81 -8.70 -18.01 0.82
N ILE A 82 -8.28 -18.74 1.87
CA ILE A 82 -7.03 -18.45 2.60
C ILE A 82 -5.79 -18.65 1.72
N ASP A 83 -5.75 -19.74 0.95
CA ASP A 83 -4.59 -20.06 0.12
C ASP A 83 -4.41 -19.01 -0.99
N ASP A 84 -5.49 -18.60 -1.66
CA ASP A 84 -5.44 -17.52 -2.67
C ASP A 84 -4.95 -16.21 -2.05
N TYR A 85 -5.44 -15.86 -0.85
CA TYR A 85 -5.01 -14.66 -0.14
C TYR A 85 -3.52 -14.71 0.25
N ILE A 86 -3.04 -15.88 0.68
CA ILE A 86 -1.63 -16.09 1.01
C ILE A 86 -0.75 -15.90 -0.23
N GLU A 87 -1.11 -16.50 -1.37
CA GLU A 87 -0.35 -16.38 -2.60
C GLU A 87 -0.34 -14.95 -3.15
N GLU A 88 -1.48 -14.24 -3.06
CA GLU A 88 -1.61 -12.90 -3.63
C GLU A 88 -1.02 -11.80 -2.74
N PHE A 89 -1.18 -11.88 -1.42
CA PHE A 89 -0.88 -10.76 -0.52
C PHE A 89 0.23 -11.04 0.49
N VAL A 90 0.36 -12.27 1.02
CA VAL A 90 1.33 -12.54 2.12
C VAL A 90 2.68 -12.98 1.58
N LYS A 91 2.71 -14.02 0.73
CA LYS A 91 3.95 -14.59 0.18
C LYS A 91 4.79 -13.56 -0.58
N PRO A 92 4.21 -12.66 -1.39
CA PRO A 92 4.99 -11.66 -2.09
C PRO A 92 5.74 -10.68 -1.17
N MET A 93 5.36 -10.59 0.11
CA MET A 93 6.05 -9.74 1.09
C MET A 93 7.27 -10.42 1.72
N ILE A 94 7.55 -11.68 1.40
CA ILE A 94 8.72 -12.40 1.88
C ILE A 94 9.85 -12.29 0.85
N ILE A 95 10.92 -11.56 1.18
CA ILE A 95 12.06 -11.30 0.30
C ILE A 95 13.35 -11.68 1.03
N ASP A 96 14.17 -12.51 0.38
CA ASP A 96 15.45 -12.98 0.91
C ASP A 96 15.38 -13.53 2.35
N GLY A 97 14.28 -14.24 2.66
CA GLY A 97 14.04 -14.83 3.97
C GLY A 97 13.57 -13.85 5.06
N TRP A 98 13.17 -12.64 4.69
CA TRP A 98 12.57 -11.66 5.61
C TRP A 98 11.14 -11.34 5.19
N PHE A 99 10.23 -11.26 6.16
CA PHE A 99 8.87 -10.80 5.97
C PHE A 99 8.79 -9.28 6.16
N TYR A 100 8.18 -8.61 5.21
CA TYR A 100 7.95 -7.16 5.22
C TYR A 100 6.46 -6.84 5.30
N GLU A 101 6.15 -5.64 5.76
CA GLU A 101 4.82 -5.05 5.63
C GLU A 101 4.93 -3.61 5.13
N ILE A 102 3.96 -3.18 4.34
CA ILE A 102 3.78 -1.79 3.96
C ILE A 102 2.76 -1.18 4.90
N VAL A 103 3.23 -0.34 5.82
CA VAL A 103 2.36 0.35 6.76
C VAL A 103 1.86 1.64 6.11
N ASN A 104 0.54 1.80 6.07
CA ASN A 104 -0.14 2.98 5.53
C ASN A 104 -0.70 3.80 6.69
N PHE A 105 0.08 4.75 7.21
CA PHE A 105 -0.35 5.55 8.36
C PHE A 105 -1.53 6.46 7.98
N GLN A 106 -2.57 6.48 8.82
CA GLN A 106 -3.60 7.51 8.69
C GLN A 106 -3.02 8.84 9.15
N THR A 107 -2.96 9.80 8.24
CA THR A 107 -2.43 11.14 8.50
C THR A 107 -3.45 12.20 8.10
N GLU A 108 -3.23 13.43 8.56
CA GLU A 108 -3.85 14.58 7.91
C GLU A 108 -3.40 14.66 6.44
N PRO A 109 -4.19 15.30 5.54
CA PRO A 109 -3.74 15.55 4.18
C PRO A 109 -2.42 16.35 4.18
N TYR A 110 -1.42 15.82 3.47
CA TYR A 110 -0.07 16.36 3.37
C TYR A 110 0.36 16.68 1.92
N LEU A 111 -0.34 16.18 0.90
CA LEU A 111 -0.08 16.48 -0.50
C LEU A 111 -0.72 17.81 -0.93
N PRO A 112 -0.09 18.55 -1.84
CA PRO A 112 -0.71 19.72 -2.44
C PRO A 112 -1.89 19.33 -3.35
N LYS A 113 -2.78 20.29 -3.61
CA LYS A 113 -3.94 20.11 -4.52
C LYS A 113 -3.53 19.73 -5.95
N GLU A 114 -2.35 20.15 -6.36
CA GLU A 114 -1.75 19.84 -7.66
C GLU A 114 -0.35 19.29 -7.46
N VAL A 115 -0.07 18.15 -8.10
CA VAL A 115 1.21 17.45 -8.05
C VAL A 115 1.83 17.39 -9.44
N GLU A 116 3.11 17.07 -9.55
CA GLU A 116 3.81 17.01 -10.84
C GLU A 116 3.34 15.79 -11.64
N ASN A 117 3.26 14.62 -10.99
CA ASN A 117 2.86 13.35 -11.59
C ASN A 117 2.26 12.38 -10.56
N ILE A 118 1.39 11.48 -11.02
CA ILE A 118 0.87 10.34 -10.23
C ILE A 118 0.95 9.09 -11.10
N LYS A 119 1.72 8.09 -10.65
CA LYS A 119 1.78 6.77 -11.28
C LYS A 119 1.11 5.74 -10.37
N LEU A 120 0.00 5.18 -10.81
CA LEU A 120 -0.64 4.05 -10.13
C LEU A 120 0.28 2.83 -10.20
N ILE A 121 0.36 2.10 -9.10
CA ILE A 121 1.20 0.92 -8.96
C ILE A 121 0.44 -0.13 -8.13
N SER A 122 0.80 -1.39 -8.33
CA SER A 122 0.39 -2.49 -7.43
C SER A 122 1.11 -2.40 -6.08
N GLU A 123 0.60 -3.11 -5.08
CA GLU A 123 1.29 -3.25 -3.79
C GLU A 123 2.68 -3.88 -3.95
N ARG A 124 2.81 -4.85 -4.87
CA ARG A 124 4.08 -5.48 -5.20
C ARG A 124 5.09 -4.48 -5.76
N GLU A 125 4.67 -3.65 -6.72
CA GLU A 125 5.52 -2.59 -7.27
C GLU A 125 5.89 -1.54 -6.19
N CYS A 126 5.00 -1.29 -5.22
CA CYS A 126 5.28 -0.41 -4.08
C CYS A 126 6.40 -0.98 -3.20
N LEU A 127 6.31 -2.26 -2.83
CA LEU A 127 7.33 -2.97 -2.07
C LEU A 127 8.69 -2.91 -2.78
N GLU A 128 8.73 -3.25 -4.07
CA GLU A 128 9.97 -3.26 -4.86
C GLU A 128 10.60 -1.87 -4.93
N TRP A 129 9.81 -0.83 -5.15
CA TRP A 129 10.30 0.54 -5.16
C TRP A 129 10.91 0.94 -3.81
N MET A 130 10.26 0.59 -2.70
CA MET A 130 10.76 0.92 -1.36
C MET A 130 12.04 0.16 -1.00
N LEU A 131 12.12 -1.13 -1.36
CA LEU A 131 13.32 -1.94 -1.17
C LEU A 131 14.51 -1.38 -1.96
N ASP A 132 14.29 -0.96 -3.21
CA ASP A 132 15.32 -0.34 -4.03
C ASP A 132 15.80 0.99 -3.43
N LYS A 133 14.90 1.79 -2.84
CA LYS A 133 15.30 3.02 -2.15
C LYS A 133 16.14 2.76 -0.90
N VAL A 134 15.82 1.74 -0.12
CA VAL A 134 16.63 1.36 1.06
C VAL A 134 18.03 0.95 0.61
N LYS A 135 18.15 0.06 -0.39
CA LYS A 135 19.45 -0.41 -0.90
C LYS A 135 20.33 0.71 -1.48
N ASN A 136 19.74 1.72 -2.10
CA ASN A 136 20.47 2.84 -2.70
C ASN A 136 20.81 3.97 -1.70
N ASN A 137 20.32 3.86 -0.45
CA ASN A 137 20.63 4.79 0.64
C ASN A 137 21.64 4.20 1.65
N GLU A 138 22.09 2.95 1.45
CA GLU A 138 23.22 2.32 2.15
C GLU A 138 24.55 2.55 1.40
#